data_AF-X0ZAN5-F1
#
_entry.id   AF-X0ZAN5-F1
#
_cell.length_a   1.000
_cell.length_b   1.000
_cell.length_c   1.000
_cell.angle_alpha   90.00
_cell.angle_beta   90.00
_cell.angle_gamma   90.00
#
_symmetry.space_group_name_H-M   'P 1'
#
loop_
_entity.id
_entity.type
_entity.pdbx_description
1 polymer ?
#
loop_
_entity_poly.entity_id
_entity_poly.type
_entity_poly.pdbx_seq_one_letter_code
_entity_poly.pdbx_strand_id
1 'polypeptide(L)'
;MAQQIRNNGETGLVARTKTNENFTELYADKLTSEQLTDLTDSGDSALHYHATDRARSNHTGTQTVSTISDFDTEVSNNSSVSANTTHKTSDGSDHTFIDQSVISGATPTLTGTNFTGIPNGGLTTNPLARANHTGTQLANTISDFDAQVKLNFNYNALSYLTGDGIVDDYSALYDLINTTIDGDDATIYFQVGTYKLGTSLSIPSNVNIKMEIGAMFSIDTGKELSINGGIEAGYYQIFDGVVVGKFNVPAV
;
A
#
# COMPACT_ATOMS: atom_id res chain seq x y z
N MET A 1 11.35 -75.46 -102.20
CA MET A 1 12.68 -75.52 -101.57
C MET A 1 13.58 -74.53 -102.31
N ALA A 2 13.78 -73.33 -101.75
CA ALA A 2 14.65 -72.32 -102.35
C ALA A 2 16.03 -72.40 -101.69
N GLN A 3 17.06 -72.63 -102.51
CA GLN A 3 18.46 -72.72 -102.10
C GLN A 3 19.05 -71.33 -101.81
N GLN A 4 19.68 -71.19 -100.63
CA GLN A 4 20.48 -70.01 -100.26
C GLN A 4 21.93 -70.23 -100.70
N ILE A 5 22.42 -69.38 -101.61
CA ILE A 5 23.82 -69.34 -102.03
C ILE A 5 24.64 -68.67 -100.92
N ARG A 6 25.66 -69.37 -100.39
CA ARG A 6 26.66 -68.83 -99.46
C ARG A 6 28.02 -68.87 -100.15
N ASN A 7 28.62 -67.70 -100.41
CA ASN A 7 29.99 -67.61 -100.93
C ASN A 7 30.98 -67.66 -99.76
N ASN A 8 31.82 -68.70 -99.79
CA ASN A 8 33.12 -68.90 -99.14
C ASN A 8 33.31 -68.53 -97.65
N GLY A 9 33.33 -69.56 -96.79
CA GLY A 9 34.49 -69.73 -95.91
C GLY A 9 34.30 -69.89 -94.40
N GLU A 10 33.11 -69.75 -93.83
CA GLU A 10 32.93 -69.89 -92.38
C GLU A 10 32.37 -71.26 -91.98
N THR A 11 33.26 -72.18 -91.59
CA THR A 11 32.93 -73.33 -90.74
C THR A 11 33.44 -73.05 -89.34
N GLY A 12 32.68 -72.26 -88.59
CA GLY A 12 32.89 -72.01 -87.18
C GLY A 12 31.56 -71.63 -86.56
N LEU A 13 31.25 -72.21 -85.40
CA LEU A 13 30.19 -71.71 -84.54
C LEU A 13 30.52 -70.24 -84.28
N VAL A 14 29.79 -69.32 -84.92
CA VAL A 14 29.87 -67.91 -84.56
C VAL A 14 29.32 -67.86 -83.14
N ALA A 15 30.22 -67.93 -82.16
CA ALA A 15 29.97 -67.34 -80.87
C ALA A 15 29.51 -65.92 -81.22
N ARG A 16 28.21 -65.68 -81.08
CA ARG A 16 27.69 -64.34 -80.97
C ARG A 16 28.25 -63.82 -79.66
N THR A 17 29.53 -63.49 -79.66
CA THR A 17 30.06 -62.44 -78.83
C THR A 17 29.35 -61.22 -79.39
N LYS A 18 28.11 -61.01 -78.93
CA LYS A 18 27.66 -59.64 -78.74
C LYS A 18 28.65 -59.11 -77.71
N THR A 19 29.81 -58.66 -78.20
CA THR A 19 30.53 -57.57 -77.59
C THR A 19 29.45 -56.55 -77.28
N ASN A 20 29.47 -56.09 -76.06
CA ASN A 20 28.37 -55.49 -75.32
C ASN A 20 27.86 -54.14 -75.89
N GLU A 21 27.71 -54.01 -77.21
CA GLU A 21 27.23 -52.83 -77.92
C GLU A 21 25.69 -52.76 -77.94
N ASN A 22 25.01 -53.77 -77.37
CA ASN A 22 23.56 -53.82 -77.21
C ASN A 22 23.09 -53.61 -75.75
N PHE A 23 23.90 -53.02 -74.86
CA PHE A 23 23.36 -52.40 -73.65
C PHE A 23 22.91 -50.95 -73.88
N THR A 24 23.30 -50.34 -74.99
CA THR A 24 22.85 -48.98 -75.36
C THR A 24 21.39 -48.99 -75.83
N GLU A 25 20.91 -50.07 -76.45
CA GLU A 25 19.51 -50.17 -76.91
C GLU A 25 18.54 -50.69 -75.84
N LEU A 26 19.04 -51.21 -74.70
CA LEU A 26 18.16 -51.66 -73.61
C LEU A 26 17.82 -50.52 -72.62
N TYR A 27 18.50 -49.38 -72.74
CA TYR A 27 18.27 -48.17 -71.92
C TYR A 27 18.25 -46.86 -72.72
N ALA A 28 18.17 -46.92 -74.06
CA ALA A 28 17.95 -45.73 -74.90
C ALA A 28 16.61 -45.02 -74.63
N ASP A 29 15.74 -45.61 -73.81
CA ASP A 29 14.33 -45.25 -73.69
C ASP A 29 13.92 -44.79 -72.28
N LYS A 30 14.88 -44.37 -71.45
CA LYS A 30 14.56 -43.87 -70.11
C LYS A 30 15.08 -42.47 -69.84
N LEU A 31 16.37 -42.17 -69.95
CA LEU A 31 16.90 -40.81 -69.70
C LEU A 31 18.22 -40.58 -70.47
N THR A 32 18.40 -39.40 -71.08
CA THR A 32 19.69 -38.95 -71.63
C THR A 32 20.72 -38.70 -70.51
N SER A 33 22.01 -38.60 -70.84
CA SER A 33 23.06 -38.31 -69.83
C SER A 33 22.86 -36.97 -69.12
N GLU A 34 22.32 -35.97 -69.82
CA GLU A 34 21.89 -34.70 -69.22
C GLU A 34 20.72 -34.92 -68.27
N GLN A 35 19.67 -35.62 -68.71
CA GLN A 35 18.51 -35.94 -67.86
C GLN A 35 18.89 -36.78 -66.63
N LEU A 36 19.92 -37.63 -66.73
CA LEU A 36 20.42 -38.42 -65.61
C LEU A 36 21.24 -37.58 -64.63
N THR A 37 21.97 -36.58 -65.12
CA THR A 37 22.73 -35.65 -64.28
C THR A 37 21.76 -34.72 -63.54
N ASP A 38 20.75 -34.21 -64.26
CA ASP A 38 19.65 -33.39 -63.72
C ASP A 38 18.86 -34.11 -62.60
N LEU A 39 18.81 -35.44 -62.59
CA LEU A 39 18.15 -36.19 -61.51
C LEU A 39 18.87 -36.08 -60.15
N THR A 40 20.11 -35.59 -60.12
CA THR A 40 20.96 -35.64 -58.92
C THR A 40 21.72 -34.35 -58.61
N ASP A 41 21.76 -33.37 -59.53
CA ASP A 41 22.67 -32.23 -59.44
C ASP A 41 22.06 -30.94 -58.87
N SER A 42 20.83 -30.98 -58.38
CA SER A 42 20.09 -29.82 -57.84
C SER A 42 19.81 -28.69 -58.86
N GLY A 43 20.08 -28.92 -60.15
CA GLY A 43 19.70 -28.03 -61.25
C GLY A 43 18.19 -28.07 -61.50
N ASP A 44 17.67 -26.99 -62.10
CA ASP A 44 16.27 -26.94 -62.52
C ASP A 44 16.13 -27.37 -63.99
N SER A 45 15.39 -28.47 -64.27
CA SER A 45 15.11 -28.93 -65.63
C SER A 45 13.63 -28.77 -66.00
N ALA A 46 13.31 -28.89 -67.30
CA ALA A 46 11.92 -28.87 -67.77
C ALA A 46 11.15 -30.18 -67.49
N LEU A 47 11.84 -31.26 -67.07
CA LEU A 47 11.25 -32.60 -66.93
C LEU A 47 11.16 -33.07 -65.47
N HIS A 48 12.12 -32.73 -64.61
CA HIS A 48 12.12 -33.06 -63.18
C HIS A 48 13.02 -32.07 -62.40
N TYR A 49 12.72 -31.87 -61.11
CA TYR A 49 13.37 -30.90 -60.20
C TYR A 49 13.10 -29.45 -60.57
N HIS A 50 11.92 -28.92 -60.22
CA HIS A 50 11.68 -27.47 -60.30
C HIS A 50 11.99 -26.83 -58.93
N ALA A 51 12.55 -25.60 -58.92
CA ALA A 51 12.59 -24.80 -57.70
C ALA A 51 11.20 -24.66 -57.05
N THR A 52 10.14 -24.72 -57.86
CA THR A 52 8.74 -24.76 -57.45
C THR A 52 8.39 -25.98 -56.58
N ASP A 53 8.98 -27.16 -56.82
CA ASP A 53 8.73 -28.38 -56.02
C ASP A 53 9.44 -28.32 -54.66
N ARG A 54 10.57 -27.58 -54.60
CA ARG A 54 11.35 -27.34 -53.38
C ARG A 54 10.88 -26.10 -52.62
N ALA A 55 10.12 -25.23 -53.27
CA ALA A 55 9.58 -24.04 -52.65
C ALA A 55 8.57 -24.44 -51.58
N ARG A 56 8.95 -24.26 -50.30
CA ARG A 56 8.06 -24.51 -49.16
C ARG A 56 6.73 -23.76 -49.24
N SER A 57 6.64 -22.66 -50.01
CA SER A 57 5.37 -21.95 -50.24
C SER A 57 4.35 -22.75 -51.03
N ASN A 58 4.76 -23.75 -51.81
CA ASN A 58 3.88 -24.57 -52.65
C ASN A 58 3.47 -25.88 -51.95
N HIS A 59 3.94 -26.10 -50.72
CA HIS A 59 3.54 -27.24 -49.91
C HIS A 59 2.22 -26.92 -49.19
N THR A 60 1.09 -27.44 -49.69
CA THR A 60 -0.25 -27.20 -49.14
C THR A 60 -0.74 -28.29 -48.16
N GLY A 61 0.07 -29.32 -47.89
CA GLY A 61 -0.24 -30.41 -46.95
C GLY A 61 0.40 -30.23 -45.56
N THR A 62 0.00 -31.06 -44.60
CA THR A 62 0.67 -31.15 -43.29
C THR A 62 1.84 -32.14 -43.37
N GLN A 63 3.03 -31.72 -42.95
CA GLN A 63 4.16 -32.63 -42.72
C GLN A 63 4.30 -32.91 -41.22
N THR A 64 4.52 -34.16 -40.87
CA THR A 64 4.81 -34.53 -39.48
C THR A 64 6.20 -34.02 -39.11
N VAL A 65 6.36 -33.43 -37.92
CA VAL A 65 7.65 -32.92 -37.42
C VAL A 65 8.79 -33.94 -37.52
N SER A 66 8.49 -35.25 -37.38
CA SER A 66 9.47 -36.32 -37.49
C SER A 66 10.18 -36.44 -38.85
N THR A 67 9.64 -35.82 -39.91
CA THR A 67 10.27 -35.81 -41.24
C THR A 67 11.12 -34.57 -41.48
N ILE A 68 11.23 -33.67 -40.49
CA ILE A 68 11.98 -32.41 -40.57
C ILE A 68 13.22 -32.56 -39.67
N SER A 69 14.36 -32.86 -40.28
CA SER A 69 15.59 -33.24 -39.56
C SER A 69 16.20 -32.13 -38.69
N ASP A 70 15.91 -30.87 -39.00
CA ASP A 70 16.46 -29.67 -38.35
C ASP A 70 15.45 -28.94 -37.46
N PHE A 71 14.26 -29.52 -37.23
CA PHE A 71 13.18 -28.86 -36.50
C PHE A 71 13.60 -28.37 -35.11
N ASP A 72 14.26 -29.22 -34.33
CA ASP A 72 14.71 -28.85 -32.97
C ASP A 72 15.75 -27.73 -32.99
N THR A 73 16.61 -27.69 -34.01
CA THR A 73 17.60 -26.62 -34.19
C THR A 73 16.91 -25.29 -34.47
N GLU A 74 15.95 -25.27 -35.40
CA GLU A 74 15.25 -24.04 -35.77
C GLU A 74 14.31 -23.53 -34.66
N VAL A 75 13.67 -24.44 -33.92
CA VAL A 75 12.86 -24.07 -32.75
C VAL A 75 13.73 -23.49 -31.64
N SER A 76 14.92 -24.05 -31.40
CA SER A 76 15.87 -23.53 -30.41
C SER A 76 16.41 -22.14 -30.78
N ASN A 77 16.63 -21.90 -32.09
CA ASN A 77 17.07 -20.60 -32.60
C ASN A 77 15.97 -19.52 -32.55
N ASN A 78 14.69 -19.91 -32.37
CA ASN A 78 13.60 -18.95 -32.25
C ASN A 78 13.65 -18.28 -30.86
N SER A 79 14.11 -17.03 -30.83
CA SER A 79 14.27 -16.23 -29.62
C SER A 79 12.98 -16.09 -28.80
N SER A 80 11.81 -16.10 -29.44
CA SER A 80 10.52 -16.03 -28.74
C SER A 80 10.19 -17.33 -28.01
N VAL A 81 10.50 -18.49 -28.60
CA VAL A 81 10.33 -19.80 -27.96
C VAL A 81 11.31 -19.96 -26.81
N SER A 82 12.56 -19.52 -27.00
CA SER A 82 13.59 -19.49 -25.96
C SER A 82 13.14 -18.63 -24.76
N ALA A 83 12.72 -17.38 -25.01
CA ALA A 83 12.24 -16.47 -23.96
C ALA A 83 11.01 -17.02 -23.21
N ASN A 84 10.06 -17.63 -23.91
CA ASN A 84 8.89 -18.26 -23.28
C ASN A 84 9.27 -19.48 -22.42
N THR A 85 10.28 -20.24 -22.85
CA THR A 85 10.80 -21.37 -22.07
C THR A 85 11.44 -20.89 -20.78
N THR A 86 12.26 -19.84 -20.84
CA THR A 86 12.86 -19.18 -19.67
C THR A 86 11.79 -18.64 -18.72
N HIS A 87 10.79 -17.94 -19.26
CA HIS A 87 9.69 -17.34 -18.52
C HIS A 87 8.88 -18.37 -17.72
N LYS A 88 8.54 -19.51 -18.33
CA LYS A 88 7.82 -20.60 -17.66
C LYS A 88 8.57 -21.23 -16.48
N THR A 89 9.90 -21.14 -16.49
CA THR A 89 10.75 -21.72 -15.44
C THR A 89 11.28 -20.69 -14.45
N SER A 90 11.00 -19.41 -14.68
CA SER A 90 11.37 -18.34 -13.75
C SER A 90 10.51 -18.40 -12.50
N ASP A 91 11.11 -18.07 -11.36
CA ASP A 91 10.44 -17.92 -10.06
C ASP A 91 9.76 -16.54 -9.90
N GLY A 92 9.71 -15.76 -10.99
CA GLY A 92 9.18 -14.40 -10.99
C GLY A 92 10.24 -13.32 -10.81
N SER A 93 11.50 -13.66 -10.49
CA SER A 93 12.57 -12.68 -10.23
C SER A 93 13.01 -11.88 -11.47
N ASP A 94 12.68 -12.35 -12.66
CA ASP A 94 12.93 -11.68 -13.95
C ASP A 94 11.80 -10.73 -14.39
N HIS A 95 10.68 -10.69 -13.66
CA HIS A 95 9.57 -9.79 -13.94
C HIS A 95 9.81 -8.41 -13.32
N THR A 96 10.10 -7.41 -14.15
CA THR A 96 10.20 -6.01 -13.71
C THR A 96 8.88 -5.43 -13.16
N PHE A 97 7.73 -6.06 -13.47
CA PHE A 97 6.40 -5.63 -13.03
C PHE A 97 5.90 -6.33 -11.75
N ILE A 98 6.61 -7.35 -11.27
CA ILE A 98 6.35 -7.96 -9.96
C ILE A 98 7.49 -7.50 -9.04
N ASP A 99 7.32 -6.32 -8.47
CA ASP A 99 8.29 -5.71 -7.54
C ASP A 99 8.47 -6.50 -6.22
N GLN A 100 7.74 -7.61 -6.04
CA GLN A 100 7.81 -8.44 -4.84
C GLN A 100 7.64 -9.93 -5.18
N SER A 101 8.61 -10.76 -4.78
CA SER A 101 8.49 -12.22 -4.87
C SER A 101 7.27 -12.72 -4.10
N VAL A 102 6.43 -13.57 -4.73
CA VAL A 102 5.17 -14.09 -4.18
C VAL A 102 5.21 -15.59 -3.84
N ILE A 103 6.41 -16.18 -3.73
CA ILE A 103 6.56 -17.60 -3.44
C ILE A 103 6.41 -17.93 -1.94
N SER A 104 6.08 -19.17 -1.63
CA SER A 104 6.05 -19.69 -0.26
C SER A 104 7.43 -19.56 0.39
N GLY A 105 7.51 -18.80 1.49
CA GLY A 105 8.77 -18.52 2.20
C GLY A 105 9.48 -17.24 1.74
N ALA A 106 8.98 -16.55 0.71
CA ALA A 106 9.41 -15.19 0.43
C ALA A 106 9.08 -14.27 1.62
N THR A 107 9.87 -13.20 1.75
CA THR A 107 9.55 -12.07 2.64
C THR A 107 9.20 -10.85 1.78
N PRO A 108 8.00 -10.79 1.18
CA PRO A 108 7.54 -9.60 0.47
C PRO A 108 7.69 -8.37 1.37
N THR A 109 8.22 -7.27 0.84
CA THR A 109 8.35 -6.02 1.59
C THR A 109 6.99 -5.31 1.59
N LEU A 110 6.14 -5.71 2.52
CA LEU A 110 4.80 -5.18 2.72
C LEU A 110 4.83 -3.86 3.52
N THR A 111 5.50 -2.83 2.99
CA THR A 111 5.51 -1.50 3.61
C THR A 111 4.34 -0.64 3.13
N GLY A 112 4.05 0.46 3.83
CA GLY A 112 2.99 1.40 3.45
C GLY A 112 3.17 2.05 2.07
N THR A 113 4.35 1.91 1.45
CA THR A 113 4.62 2.34 0.06
C THR A 113 3.86 1.46 -0.95
N ASN A 114 3.63 0.18 -0.64
CA ASN A 114 3.05 -0.81 -1.56
C ASN A 114 1.56 -1.07 -1.32
N PHE A 115 0.99 -0.60 -0.21
CA PHE A 115 -0.45 -0.67 0.07
C PHE A 115 -1.00 0.71 0.41
N THR A 116 -1.83 1.25 -0.49
CA THR A 116 -2.65 2.42 -0.20
C THR A 116 -3.98 1.96 0.40
N GLY A 117 -4.40 2.61 1.50
CA GLY A 117 -5.72 2.38 2.10
C GLY A 117 -5.90 1.06 2.86
N ILE A 118 -4.90 0.61 3.63
CA ILE A 118 -5.06 -0.56 4.50
C ILE A 118 -6.26 -0.35 5.43
N PRO A 119 -7.35 -1.13 5.29
CA PRO A 119 -8.51 -0.98 6.17
C PRO A 119 -8.13 -1.37 7.58
N ASN A 120 -8.68 -0.67 8.57
CA ASN A 120 -8.34 -0.87 9.97
C ASN A 120 -8.57 -2.32 10.46
N GLY A 121 -9.56 -3.02 9.88
CA GLY A 121 -9.82 -4.43 10.16
C GLY A 121 -8.81 -5.42 9.56
N GLY A 122 -7.93 -4.95 8.66
CA GLY A 122 -6.80 -5.72 8.14
C GLY A 122 -5.55 -5.66 9.04
N LEU A 123 -5.57 -4.84 10.09
CA LEU A 123 -4.50 -4.72 11.07
C LEU A 123 -4.84 -5.56 12.30
N THR A 124 -3.87 -6.32 12.81
CA THR A 124 -4.03 -7.11 14.05
C THR A 124 -4.33 -6.25 15.27
N THR A 125 -3.86 -5.00 15.25
CA THR A 125 -4.18 -3.97 16.22
C THR A 125 -4.65 -2.72 15.50
N ASN A 126 -5.77 -2.15 15.96
CA ASN A 126 -6.24 -0.86 15.48
C ASN A 126 -5.26 0.23 15.98
N PRO A 127 -4.47 0.89 15.10
CA PRO A 127 -3.56 1.97 15.51
C PRO A 127 -4.27 3.20 16.09
N LEU A 128 -5.56 3.37 15.82
CA LEU A 128 -6.37 4.45 16.40
C LEU A 128 -6.92 4.09 17.79
N ALA A 129 -6.83 2.82 18.22
CA ALA A 129 -7.28 2.44 19.55
C ALA A 129 -6.21 2.81 20.59
N ARG A 130 -6.56 3.67 21.55
CA ARG A 130 -5.65 4.17 22.59
C ARG A 130 -4.99 3.06 23.42
N ALA A 131 -5.69 1.93 23.61
CA ALA A 131 -5.16 0.77 24.33
C ALA A 131 -3.90 0.17 23.69
N ASN A 132 -3.67 0.45 22.40
CA ASN A 132 -2.53 -0.07 21.64
C ASN A 132 -1.34 0.90 21.60
N HIS A 133 -1.46 2.10 22.18
CA HIS A 133 -0.33 3.00 22.37
C HIS A 133 0.32 2.73 23.72
N THR A 134 1.50 2.10 23.71
CA THR A 134 2.33 1.81 24.90
C THR A 134 3.36 2.89 25.21
N GLY A 135 3.37 4.00 24.44
CA GLY A 135 4.29 5.14 24.61
C GLY A 135 3.63 6.37 25.21
N THR A 136 4.44 7.36 25.57
CA THR A 136 4.00 8.68 26.03
C THR A 136 3.37 9.46 24.87
N GLN A 137 2.12 9.86 25.02
CA GLN A 137 1.46 10.78 24.08
C GLN A 137 1.42 12.18 24.71
N LEU A 138 1.81 13.19 23.94
CA LEU A 138 1.67 14.58 24.38
C LEU A 138 0.17 14.92 24.42
N ALA A 139 -0.26 15.70 25.42
CA ALA A 139 -1.65 16.08 25.60
C ALA A 139 -2.25 16.74 24.34
N ASN A 140 -1.46 17.49 23.58
CA ASN A 140 -1.89 18.13 22.34
C ASN A 140 -2.25 17.15 21.20
N THR A 141 -1.90 15.87 21.31
CA THR A 141 -2.31 14.83 20.36
C THR A 141 -3.60 14.13 20.79
N ILE A 142 -4.14 14.47 21.96
CA ILE A 142 -5.33 13.87 22.54
C ILE A 142 -6.44 14.94 22.47
N SER A 143 -7.25 14.87 21.42
CA SER A 143 -8.28 15.89 21.10
C SER A 143 -9.33 16.09 22.20
N ASP A 144 -9.50 15.13 23.10
CA ASP A 144 -10.43 15.14 24.22
C ASP A 144 -9.73 15.28 25.59
N PHE A 145 -8.43 15.59 25.63
CA PHE A 145 -7.69 15.75 26.88
C PHE A 145 -8.31 16.84 27.76
N ASP A 146 -8.58 18.00 27.17
CA ASP A 146 -9.20 19.10 27.89
C ASP A 146 -10.60 18.73 28.38
N ALA A 147 -11.37 17.95 27.60
CA ALA A 147 -12.70 17.50 28.01
C ALA A 147 -12.65 16.48 29.17
N GLN A 148 -11.63 15.61 29.21
CA GLN A 148 -11.51 14.60 30.27
C GLN A 148 -10.89 15.15 31.57
N VAL A 149 -10.01 16.17 31.49
CA VAL A 149 -9.34 16.74 32.67
C VAL A 149 -10.15 17.89 33.29
N LYS A 150 -11.02 18.58 32.54
CA LYS A 150 -11.82 19.72 33.03
C LYS A 150 -12.86 19.42 34.10
N LEU A 151 -13.30 18.17 34.27
CA LEU A 151 -14.44 17.85 35.14
C LEU A 151 -14.18 17.99 36.66
N ASN A 152 -12.95 18.29 37.10
CA ASN A 152 -12.60 18.35 38.54
C ASN A 152 -11.51 19.38 38.91
N PHE A 153 -11.49 20.55 38.27
CA PHE A 153 -10.50 21.57 38.64
C PHE A 153 -10.85 22.29 39.95
N ASN A 154 -10.02 22.06 40.96
CA ASN A 154 -9.92 22.91 42.15
C ASN A 154 -8.95 24.06 41.82
N TYR A 155 -9.43 25.29 41.86
CA TYR A 155 -8.62 26.48 41.56
C TYR A 155 -8.09 27.09 42.85
N ASN A 156 -6.78 27.27 42.97
CA ASN A 156 -6.19 28.04 44.07
C ASN A 156 -6.27 29.54 43.74
N ALA A 157 -6.98 30.32 44.56
CA ALA A 157 -7.16 31.75 44.34
C ALA A 157 -5.83 32.49 44.21
N LEU A 158 -4.80 32.17 45.00
CA LEU A 158 -3.49 32.85 44.95
C LEU A 158 -2.68 32.56 43.68
N SER A 159 -3.12 31.62 42.83
CA SER A 159 -2.53 31.46 41.50
C SER A 159 -3.00 32.52 40.51
N TYR A 160 -4.05 33.27 40.85
CA TYR A 160 -4.71 34.24 39.98
C TYR A 160 -4.86 35.61 40.65
N LEU A 161 -5.18 35.64 41.95
CA LEU A 161 -5.45 36.82 42.76
C LEU A 161 -4.24 37.17 43.64
N THR A 162 -4.13 38.44 44.01
CA THR A 162 -3.06 38.96 44.87
C THR A 162 -3.35 38.71 46.34
N GLY A 163 -4.58 38.99 46.81
CA GLY A 163 -5.00 38.71 48.18
C GLY A 163 -4.26 39.52 49.26
N ASP A 164 -3.73 40.71 48.92
CA ASP A 164 -2.94 41.56 49.82
C ASP A 164 -3.75 42.65 50.52
N GLY A 165 -5.04 42.81 50.18
CA GLY A 165 -5.93 43.83 50.71
C GLY A 165 -5.71 45.24 50.13
N ILE A 166 -4.78 45.38 49.18
CA ILE A 166 -4.40 46.67 48.57
C ILE A 166 -4.81 46.68 47.10
N VAL A 167 -4.41 45.66 46.34
CA VAL A 167 -4.74 45.50 44.92
C VAL A 167 -6.18 45.03 44.78
N ASP A 168 -6.94 45.65 43.88
CA ASP A 168 -8.30 45.19 43.55
C ASP A 168 -8.23 43.88 42.77
N ASP A 169 -8.71 42.80 43.39
CA ASP A 169 -8.70 41.45 42.84
C ASP A 169 -9.90 41.19 41.92
N TYR A 170 -10.80 42.16 41.72
CA TYR A 170 -11.99 42.01 40.89
C TYR A 170 -11.68 41.48 39.49
N SER A 171 -10.73 42.08 38.77
CA SER A 171 -10.47 41.69 37.37
C SER A 171 -9.98 40.24 37.28
N ALA A 172 -9.04 39.85 38.15
CA ALA A 172 -8.49 38.50 38.17
C ALA A 172 -9.54 37.46 38.57
N LEU A 173 -10.38 37.77 39.56
CA LEU A 173 -11.44 36.88 39.99
C LEU A 173 -12.56 36.78 38.94
N TYR A 174 -12.89 37.89 38.27
CA TYR A 174 -13.85 37.90 37.18
C TYR A 174 -13.37 37.04 36.01
N ASP A 175 -12.10 37.14 35.61
CA ASP A 175 -11.52 36.34 34.53
C ASP A 175 -11.43 34.84 34.91
N LEU A 176 -11.10 34.54 36.18
CA LEU A 176 -11.14 33.17 36.68
C LEU A 176 -12.53 32.56 36.53
N ILE A 177 -13.58 33.29 36.94
CA ILE A 177 -14.97 32.81 36.91
C ILE A 177 -15.52 32.73 35.48
N ASN A 178 -15.32 33.77 34.66
CA ASN A 178 -16.05 33.94 33.40
C ASN A 178 -15.26 33.52 32.15
N THR A 179 -13.95 33.30 32.27
CA THR A 179 -13.12 32.86 31.13
C THR A 179 -12.36 31.57 31.40
N THR A 180 -11.85 31.38 32.62
CA THR A 180 -11.11 30.14 32.95
C THR A 180 -12.03 28.98 33.30
N ILE A 181 -13.04 29.23 34.14
CA ILE A 181 -14.06 28.23 34.52
C ILE A 181 -15.16 28.13 33.45
N ASP A 182 -15.59 29.26 32.87
CA ASP A 182 -16.46 29.32 31.69
C ASP A 182 -17.69 28.38 31.73
N GLY A 183 -18.44 28.44 32.84
CA GLY A 183 -19.67 27.66 33.00
C GLY A 183 -19.50 26.22 33.48
N ASP A 184 -18.26 25.72 33.62
CA ASP A 184 -17.99 24.41 34.22
C ASP A 184 -18.22 24.44 35.75
N ASP A 185 -18.51 23.28 36.34
CA ASP A 185 -18.58 23.13 37.80
C ASP A 185 -17.18 23.20 38.41
N ALA A 186 -16.97 24.11 39.36
CA ALA A 186 -15.64 24.35 39.94
C ALA A 186 -15.68 24.70 41.43
N THR A 187 -14.57 24.47 42.12
CA THR A 187 -14.35 24.97 43.49
C THR A 187 -13.11 25.88 43.52
N ILE A 188 -13.26 27.10 44.02
CA ILE A 188 -12.16 28.04 44.22
C ILE A 188 -11.77 28.03 45.69
N TYR A 189 -10.50 27.73 45.97
CA TYR A 189 -9.88 27.70 47.29
C TYR A 189 -9.20 29.03 47.56
N PHE A 190 -9.77 29.81 48.48
CA PHE A 190 -9.19 31.06 48.97
C PHE A 190 -8.31 30.76 50.18
N GLN A 191 -7.00 30.85 49.96
CA GLN A 191 -6.01 30.76 51.03
C GLN A 191 -5.99 32.05 51.86
N VAL A 192 -5.23 32.06 52.97
CA VAL A 192 -5.07 33.24 53.83
C VAL A 192 -4.74 34.50 53.01
N GLY A 193 -5.45 35.59 53.26
CA GLY A 193 -5.33 36.81 52.47
C GLY A 193 -6.57 37.69 52.55
N THR A 194 -6.42 38.96 52.16
CA THR A 194 -7.53 39.89 51.99
C THR A 194 -7.74 40.17 50.52
N TYR A 195 -8.85 39.70 49.96
CA TYR A 195 -9.18 39.83 48.56
C TYR A 195 -10.08 41.05 48.37
N LYS A 196 -9.48 42.17 47.94
CA LYS A 196 -10.17 43.45 47.83
C LYS A 196 -11.02 43.48 46.57
N LEU A 197 -12.27 43.93 46.69
CA LEU A 197 -13.21 44.08 45.59
C LEU A 197 -13.65 45.55 45.48
N GLY A 198 -13.06 46.27 44.54
CA GLY A 198 -13.42 47.66 44.18
C GLY A 198 -14.62 47.75 43.23
N THR A 199 -15.06 46.60 42.69
CA THR A 199 -16.21 46.48 41.77
C THR A 199 -17.12 45.34 42.19
N SER A 200 -18.44 45.51 42.01
CA SER A 200 -19.40 44.45 42.34
C SER A 200 -19.20 43.22 41.47
N LEU A 201 -19.28 42.04 42.08
CA LEU A 201 -19.01 40.75 41.43
C LEU A 201 -20.12 39.75 41.75
N SER A 202 -20.46 38.89 40.78
CA SER A 202 -21.36 37.76 40.99
C SER A 202 -20.62 36.45 40.78
N ILE A 203 -20.63 35.59 41.79
CA ILE A 203 -20.19 34.20 41.71
C ILE A 203 -21.40 33.35 41.31
N PRO A 204 -21.34 32.62 40.17
CA PRO A 204 -22.47 31.86 39.65
C PRO A 204 -22.70 30.55 40.44
N SER A 205 -23.82 29.87 40.20
CA SER A 205 -24.23 28.70 40.98
C SER A 205 -23.38 27.45 40.79
N ASN A 206 -22.68 27.34 39.66
CA ASN A 206 -21.74 26.27 39.33
C ASN A 206 -20.36 26.43 40.01
N VAL A 207 -20.12 27.58 40.68
CA VAL A 207 -18.85 27.85 41.35
C VAL A 207 -19.02 27.83 42.85
N ASN A 208 -18.37 26.88 43.52
CA ASN A 208 -18.26 26.83 44.97
C ASN A 208 -17.02 27.61 45.43
N ILE A 209 -17.11 28.28 46.57
CA ILE A 209 -15.96 28.90 47.22
C ILE A 209 -15.63 28.18 48.53
N LYS A 210 -14.35 27.95 48.76
CA LYS A 210 -13.83 27.42 50.01
C LYS A 210 -12.85 28.41 50.61
N MET A 211 -13.19 28.93 51.78
CA MET A 211 -12.38 29.90 52.51
C MET A 211 -11.53 29.16 53.54
N GLU A 212 -10.23 29.43 53.57
CA GLU A 212 -9.37 29.02 54.68
C GLU A 212 -9.40 30.05 55.83
N ILE A 213 -8.90 29.66 57.00
CA ILE A 213 -8.80 30.58 58.14
C ILE A 213 -7.94 31.80 57.77
N GLY A 214 -8.49 33.00 57.95
CA GLY A 214 -7.84 34.26 57.60
C GLY A 214 -7.97 34.66 56.12
N ALA A 215 -8.70 33.92 55.30
CA ALA A 215 -9.16 34.38 54.00
C ALA A 215 -10.39 35.29 54.16
N MET A 216 -10.36 36.49 53.58
CA MET A 216 -11.43 37.47 53.72
C MET A 216 -11.65 38.24 52.42
N PHE A 217 -12.90 38.43 52.01
CA PHE A 217 -13.23 39.44 51.01
C PHE A 217 -13.41 40.80 51.68
N SER A 218 -12.69 41.82 51.19
CA SER A 218 -12.89 43.21 51.59
C SER A 218 -13.60 43.95 50.45
N ILE A 219 -14.85 44.32 50.65
CA ILE A 219 -15.72 44.87 49.61
C ILE A 219 -15.85 46.37 49.83
N ASP A 220 -15.42 47.15 48.84
CA ASP A 220 -15.44 48.61 48.95
C ASP A 220 -16.87 49.15 49.13
N THR A 221 -16.99 50.30 49.78
CA THR A 221 -18.30 50.92 50.07
C THR A 221 -19.10 51.15 48.79
N GLY A 222 -20.37 50.73 48.79
CA GLY A 222 -21.26 50.83 47.64
C GLY A 222 -21.05 49.75 46.58
N LYS A 223 -20.23 48.73 46.85
CA LYS A 223 -20.07 47.51 46.04
C LYS A 223 -20.72 46.33 46.74
N GLU A 224 -21.02 45.31 45.95
CA GLU A 224 -21.69 44.10 46.43
C GLU A 224 -20.99 42.87 45.86
N LEU A 225 -20.77 41.87 46.72
CA LEU A 225 -20.42 40.52 46.29
C LEU A 225 -21.69 39.67 46.32
N SER A 226 -22.13 39.19 45.16
CA SER A 226 -23.24 38.25 45.04
C SER A 226 -22.72 36.82 44.93
N ILE A 227 -23.22 35.90 45.78
CA ILE A 227 -22.78 34.50 45.76
C ILE A 227 -23.99 33.59 45.56
N ASN A 228 -24.04 32.96 44.38
CA ASN A 228 -25.12 32.05 43.99
C ASN A 228 -24.74 30.57 44.10
N GLY A 229 -23.45 30.26 44.21
CA GLY A 229 -22.94 28.90 44.45
C GLY A 229 -22.75 28.59 45.94
N GLY A 230 -22.13 27.44 46.23
CA GLY A 230 -21.87 27.01 47.61
C GLY A 230 -20.73 27.78 48.27
N ILE A 231 -20.81 27.94 49.60
CA ILE A 231 -19.78 28.52 50.44
C ILE A 231 -19.37 27.49 51.49
N GLU A 232 -18.10 27.14 51.53
CA GLU A 232 -17.49 26.31 52.58
C GLU A 232 -16.51 27.18 53.39
N ALA A 233 -16.83 27.43 54.66
CA ALA A 233 -15.97 28.18 55.57
C ALA A 233 -16.16 27.68 57.01
N GLY A 234 -15.16 27.91 57.87
CA GLY A 234 -15.27 27.65 59.30
C GLY A 234 -15.92 28.81 60.09
N TYR A 235 -15.92 28.70 61.41
CA TYR A 235 -16.43 29.74 62.32
C TYR A 235 -15.43 30.90 62.48
N TYR A 236 -15.22 31.67 61.41
CA TYR A 236 -14.42 32.88 61.40
C TYR A 236 -14.98 33.89 60.40
N GLN A 237 -14.56 35.15 60.50
CA GLN A 237 -14.98 36.20 59.58
C GLN A 237 -14.35 35.97 58.20
N ILE A 238 -15.19 36.01 57.16
CA ILE A 238 -14.78 35.85 55.75
C ILE A 238 -15.22 37.02 54.86
N PHE A 239 -15.95 37.98 55.42
CA PHE A 239 -16.44 39.16 54.72
C PHE A 239 -16.23 40.42 55.56
N ASP A 240 -15.80 41.48 54.90
CA ASP A 240 -15.80 42.86 55.38
C ASP A 240 -16.45 43.73 54.30
N GLY A 241 -17.72 44.11 54.50
CA GLY A 241 -18.54 44.84 53.53
C GLY A 241 -19.89 44.17 53.23
N VAL A 242 -20.51 44.52 52.10
CA VAL A 242 -21.88 44.10 51.74
C VAL A 242 -21.86 42.84 50.86
N VAL A 243 -22.55 41.80 51.31
CA VAL A 243 -22.70 40.52 50.58
C VAL A 243 -24.17 40.18 50.41
N VAL A 244 -24.52 39.70 49.21
CA VAL A 244 -25.89 39.27 48.85
C VAL A 244 -25.83 37.81 48.40
N GLY A 245 -26.44 36.88 49.14
CA GLY A 245 -26.35 35.46 48.76
C GLY A 245 -27.35 34.56 49.46
N LYS A 246 -27.48 33.33 48.96
CA LYS A 246 -28.21 32.26 49.63
C LYS A 246 -27.34 31.67 50.73
N PHE A 247 -27.35 32.30 51.90
CA PHE A 247 -26.68 31.74 53.08
C PHE A 247 -27.44 30.51 53.57
N ASN A 248 -26.96 29.32 53.24
CA ASN A 248 -27.45 28.10 53.87
C ASN A 248 -26.80 28.01 55.26
N VAL A 249 -27.35 28.75 56.23
CA VAL A 249 -26.94 28.60 57.62
C VAL A 249 -27.49 27.24 58.08
N PRO A 250 -26.65 26.26 58.48
CA PRO A 250 -27.15 25.01 59.03
C PRO A 250 -28.07 25.33 60.20
N ALA A 251 -29.27 24.73 60.21
CA ALA A 251 -30.13 24.82 61.38
C ALA A 251 -29.37 24.27 62.59
N VAL A 252 -29.24 25.11 63.63
CA VAL A 252 -28.64 24.74 64.93
C VAL A 252 -29.54 23.75 65.65
#